data_AF-A0A6C1MW02-F1
#
_entry.id   AF-A0A6C1MW02-F1
#
_cell.length_a   1.000
_cell.length_b   1.000
_cell.length_c   1.000
_cell.angle_alpha   90.00
_cell.angle_beta   90.00
_cell.angle_gamma   90.00
#
_symmetry.space_group_name_H-M   'P 1'
#
loop_
_entity.id
_entity.type
_entity.pdbx_description
1 polymer ?
#
loop_
_entity_poly.entity_id
_entity_poly.type
_entity_poly.pdbx_seq_one_letter_code
_entity_poly.pdbx_strand_id
1 'polypeptide(L)'
;MHKIRPAVLADIPRIHAIADQYLLSSLTPEQVARHGFLVSNFTHDQYRQKVAEADGFLVLTRGGNIEAFMLAYSDSLITSGDAVSYSLKSHHPAPFV
;
A
#
# COMPACT_ATOMS: atom_id res chain seq x y z
N MET A 1 9.34 3.62 -20.44
CA MET A 1 10.09 2.73 -19.53
C MET A 1 9.38 2.72 -18.19
N HIS A 2 9.17 1.54 -17.60
CA HIS A 2 8.65 1.43 -16.24
C HIS A 2 9.81 1.57 -15.24
N LYS A 3 9.59 2.29 -14.14
CA LYS A 3 10.56 2.45 -13.06
C LYS A 3 9.88 2.31 -11.71
N ILE A 4 10.44 1.46 -10.85
CA ILE A 4 10.07 1.37 -9.43
C ILE A 4 10.99 2.31 -8.65
N ARG A 5 10.41 3.07 -7.72
CA ARG A 5 11.16 3.96 -6.81
C ARG A 5 10.41 4.14 -5.48
N PRO A 6 11.08 4.61 -4.42
CA PRO A 6 10.40 5.09 -3.23
C PRO A 6 9.34 6.15 -3.55
N ALA A 7 8.22 6.08 -2.84
CA ALA A 7 7.18 7.09 -2.86
C ALA A 7 7.69 8.38 -2.20
N VAL A 8 7.23 9.52 -2.68
CA VAL A 8 7.50 10.84 -2.10
C VAL A 8 6.19 11.57 -1.80
N LEU A 9 6.22 12.62 -0.99
CA LEU A 9 5.02 13.36 -0.59
C LEU A 9 4.20 13.90 -1.79
N ALA A 10 4.86 14.22 -2.90
CA ALA A 10 4.20 14.67 -4.12
C ALA A 10 3.36 13.57 -4.82
N ASP A 11 3.62 12.30 -4.52
CA ASP A 11 2.93 11.16 -5.11
C ASP A 11 1.55 10.91 -4.47
N ILE A 12 1.34 11.39 -3.23
CA ILE A 12 0.19 11.03 -2.39
C ILE A 12 -1.16 11.29 -3.07
N PRO A 13 -1.41 12.43 -3.75
CA PRO A 13 -2.68 12.63 -4.44
C PRO A 13 -2.99 11.57 -5.49
N ARG A 14 -1.97 11.11 -6.21
CA ARG A 14 -2.15 10.08 -7.23
C ARG A 14 -2.29 8.70 -6.59
N ILE A 15 -1.55 8.41 -5.53
CA ILE A 15 -1.68 7.16 -4.76
C ILE A 15 -3.09 7.02 -4.19
N HIS A 16 -3.61 8.07 -3.54
CA HIS A 16 -4.97 8.07 -2.99
C HIS A 16 -6.01 7.85 -4.08
N ALA A 17 -5.88 8.54 -5.22
CA ALA A 17 -6.78 8.37 -6.35
C ALA A 17 -6.74 6.96 -6.97
N ILE A 18 -5.61 6.25 -6.89
CA ILE A 18 -5.54 4.82 -7.25
C ILE A 18 -6.25 4.00 -6.18
N ALA A 19 -5.98 4.25 -4.90
CA ALA A 19 -6.57 3.50 -3.79
C ALA A 19 -8.11 3.55 -3.80
N ASP A 20 -8.69 4.73 -4.04
CA ASP A 20 -10.15 4.92 -4.11
C ASP A 20 -10.85 4.02 -5.14
N GLN A 21 -10.14 3.62 -6.21
CA GLN A 21 -10.67 2.75 -7.26
C GLN A 21 -10.78 1.28 -6.82
N TYR A 22 -10.01 0.87 -5.81
CA TYR A 22 -9.96 -0.50 -5.33
C TYR A 22 -10.70 -0.69 -4.00
N LEU A 23 -11.49 0.29 -3.57
CA LEU A 23 -12.36 0.15 -2.41
C LEU A 23 -13.47 -0.86 -2.71
N LEU A 24 -13.79 -1.71 -1.72
CA LEU A 24 -14.82 -2.74 -1.88
C LEU A 24 -16.18 -2.14 -2.30
N SER A 25 -16.52 -0.95 -1.81
CA SER A 25 -17.75 -0.22 -2.17
C SER A 25 -17.78 0.29 -3.61
N SER A 26 -16.64 0.35 -4.28
CA SER A 26 -16.46 0.88 -5.64
C SER A 26 -16.37 -0.23 -6.70
N LEU A 27 -16.44 -1.51 -6.30
CA LEU A 27 -16.19 -2.67 -7.16
C LEU A 27 -17.39 -3.61 -7.22
N THR A 28 -17.61 -4.25 -8.39
CA THR A 28 -18.53 -5.37 -8.52
C THR A 28 -17.92 -6.67 -7.97
N PRO A 29 -18.73 -7.69 -7.64
CA PRO A 29 -18.21 -9.00 -7.21
C PRO A 29 -17.21 -9.63 -8.21
N GLU A 30 -17.45 -9.48 -9.51
CA GLU A 30 -16.54 -9.99 -10.55
C GLU A 30 -15.20 -9.25 -10.56
N GLN A 31 -15.22 -7.93 -10.32
CA GLN A 31 -14.00 -7.13 -10.22
C GLN A 31 -13.20 -7.50 -8.97
N VAL A 32 -13.88 -7.68 -7.84
CA VAL A 32 -13.29 -8.15 -6.58
C VAL A 32 -12.60 -9.51 -6.79
N ALA A 33 -13.28 -10.46 -7.44
CA ALA A 33 -12.72 -11.79 -7.69
C ALA A 33 -11.52 -11.77 -8.65
N ARG A 34 -11.49 -10.85 -9.61
CA ARG A 34 -10.42 -10.76 -10.62
C ARG A 34 -9.20 -9.98 -10.15
N HIS A 35 -9.41 -8.89 -9.41
CA HIS A 35 -8.37 -7.89 -9.12
C HIS A 35 -8.06 -7.74 -7.63
N GLY A 36 -8.88 -8.32 -6.75
CA GLY A 36 -8.83 -8.04 -5.32
C GLY A 36 -9.40 -6.66 -5.00
N PHE A 37 -9.28 -6.27 -3.73
CA PHE A 37 -9.71 -4.99 -3.21
C PHE A 37 -8.77 -4.54 -2.09
N LEU A 38 -8.76 -3.25 -1.79
CA LEU A 38 -8.03 -2.70 -0.67
C LEU A 38 -8.76 -2.96 0.63
N VAL A 39 -8.04 -3.60 1.57
CA VAL A 39 -8.51 -3.83 2.94
C VAL A 39 -8.35 -2.55 3.78
N SER A 40 -7.39 -1.70 3.44
CA SER A 40 -7.11 -0.44 4.15
C SER A 40 -7.44 0.76 3.27
N ASN A 41 -8.38 1.60 3.71
CA ASN A 41 -8.72 2.86 3.08
C ASN A 41 -8.08 4.02 3.86
N PHE A 42 -6.80 4.28 3.59
CA PHE A 42 -6.08 5.34 4.31
C PHE A 42 -6.40 6.73 3.79
N THR A 43 -6.50 7.68 4.71
CA THR A 43 -6.61 9.10 4.35
C THR A 43 -5.30 9.62 3.76
N HIS A 44 -5.38 10.77 3.10
CA HIS A 44 -4.20 11.50 2.64
C HIS A 44 -3.13 11.71 3.72
N ASP A 45 -3.53 12.06 4.94
CA ASP A 45 -2.60 12.31 6.05
C ASP A 45 -1.94 11.02 6.53
N GLN A 46 -2.69 9.92 6.56
CA GLN A 46 -2.13 8.60 6.88
C GLN A 46 -1.11 8.17 5.82
N TYR A 47 -1.39 8.36 4.52
CA TYR A 47 -0.39 8.08 3.48
C TYR A 47 0.85 8.97 3.60
N ARG A 48 0.69 10.25 3.94
CA ARG A 48 1.83 11.15 4.20
C ARG A 48 2.71 10.64 5.34
N GLN A 49 2.10 10.18 6.44
CA GLN A 49 2.84 9.57 7.55
C GLN A 49 3.61 8.33 7.10
N LYS A 50 2.99 7.48 6.26
CA LYS A 50 3.64 6.26 5.77
C LYS A 50 4.83 6.51 4.85
N VAL A 51 4.89 7.63 4.14
CA VAL A 51 6.11 8.01 3.38
C VAL A 51 7.32 8.20 4.31
N ALA A 52 7.10 8.62 5.57
CA ALA A 52 8.18 8.81 6.54
C ALA A 52 8.49 7.55 7.37
N GLU A 53 7.50 6.69 7.61
CA GLU A 53 7.59 5.61 8.59
C GLU A 53 7.73 4.21 7.99
N ALA A 54 7.30 4.00 6.74
CA ALA A 54 7.26 2.66 6.16
C ALA A 54 8.62 2.22 5.66
N ASP A 55 9.01 0.99 5.99
CA ASP A 55 10.26 0.38 5.49
C ASP A 55 10.22 0.18 3.96
N GLY A 56 9.02 0.04 3.38
CA GLY A 56 8.83 -0.06 1.94
C GLY A 56 7.56 0.62 1.47
N PHE A 57 7.66 1.88 1.02
CA PHE A 57 6.60 2.53 0.25
C PHE A 57 7.12 2.81 -1.16
N LEU A 58 6.70 1.98 -2.13
CA LEU A 58 7.20 2.03 -3.50
C LEU A 58 6.10 2.42 -4.48
N VAL A 59 6.47 3.11 -5.55
CA VAL A 59 5.59 3.44 -6.68
C VAL A 59 6.18 2.91 -7.98
N LEU A 60 5.30 2.39 -8.84
CA LEU A 60 5.60 2.07 -10.22
C LEU A 60 5.23 3.27 -11.11
N THR A 61 6.20 3.76 -11.86
CA THR A 61 6.03 4.92 -12.74
C THR A 61 6.25 4.56 -14.21
N ARG A 62 5.44 5.16 -15.10
CA ARG A 62 5.61 5.13 -16.56
C ARG A 62 5.49 6.54 -17.11
N GLY A 63 6.56 7.04 -17.72
CA GLY A 63 6.56 8.40 -18.28
C GLY A 63 6.28 9.50 -17.25
N GLY A 64 6.67 9.29 -15.99
CA GLY A 64 6.40 10.23 -14.89
C GLY A 64 5.07 10.02 -14.18
N ASN A 65 4.14 9.26 -14.75
CA ASN A 65 2.85 8.95 -14.12
C ASN A 65 2.94 7.71 -13.23
N ILE A 66 2.27 7.75 -12.08
CA ILE A 66 2.15 6.59 -11.18
C ILE A 66 1.01 5.70 -11.66
N GLU A 67 1.33 4.44 -11.89
CA GLU A 67 0.39 3.41 -12.34
C GLU A 67 -0.01 2.46 -11.19
N ALA A 68 0.89 2.22 -10.23
CA ALA A 68 0.64 1.37 -9.07
C ALA A 68 1.53 1.79 -7.89
N PHE A 69 1.19 1.32 -6.69
CA PHE A 69 2.01 1.48 -5.50
C PHE A 69 1.97 0.22 -4.64
N MET A 70 2.97 0.07 -3.79
CA MET A 70 3.07 -0.98 -2.78
C MET A 70 3.46 -0.34 -1.46
N LEU A 71 2.73 -0.68 -0.40
CA LEU A 71 3.04 -0.26 0.96
C LEU A 71 3.27 -1.52 1.81
N ALA A 72 4.53 -1.79 2.11
CA ALA A 72 4.97 -2.74 3.11
C ALA A 72 5.05 -2.03 4.47
N TYR A 73 4.36 -2.55 5.46
CA TYR A 73 4.44 -2.02 6.83
C TYR A 73 5.86 -2.14 7.36
N SER A 74 6.29 -1.13 8.13
CA SER A 74 7.51 -1.27 8.90
C SER A 74 7.34 -2.35 9.95
N ASP A 75 8.38 -3.13 10.15
CA ASP A 75 8.43 -4.23 11.10
C ASP A 75 8.16 -3.75 12.54
N SER A 76 8.46 -2.47 12.80
CA SER A 76 8.24 -1.75 14.06
C SER A 76 6.77 -1.38 14.33
N LEU A 77 5.92 -1.39 13.29
CA LEU A 77 4.49 -1.04 13.37
C LEU A 77 3.60 -2.29 13.56
N ILE A 78 4.17 -3.49 13.44
CA ILE A 78 3.47 -4.75 13.70
C ILE A 78 3.42 -4.96 15.22
N THR A 79 2.30 -4.56 15.83
CA THR A 79 2.05 -4.70 17.27
C THR A 79 1.14 -5.89 17.55
N SER A 80 1.08 -6.33 18.82
CA SER A 80 0.15 -7.40 19.25
C SER A 80 -1.33 -7.06 19.07
N GLY A 81 -1.67 -5.79 18.82
CA GLY A 81 -3.03 -5.36 18.46
C GLY A 81 -3.42 -5.68 17.01
N ASP A 82 -2.45 -5.95 16.13
CA ASP A 82 -2.68 -6.43 14.76
C ASP A 82 -2.38 -7.94 14.70
N ALA A 83 -3.35 -8.74 15.15
CA ALA A 83 -3.16 -10.17 15.34
C ALA A 83 -2.72 -10.91 14.06
N VAL A 84 -3.14 -10.46 12.87
CA VAL A 84 -2.79 -11.10 11.60
C VAL A 84 -1.34 -10.79 11.24
N SER A 85 -0.96 -9.52 11.18
CA SER A 85 0.41 -9.13 10.84
C SER A 85 1.41 -9.62 11.90
N TYR A 86 1.02 -9.62 13.19
CA TYR A 86 1.84 -10.13 14.29
C TYR A 86 2.07 -11.64 14.20
N SER A 87 1.03 -12.40 13.85
CA SER A 87 1.15 -13.84 13.59
C SER A 87 2.00 -14.13 12.36
N LEU A 88 1.86 -13.36 11.28
CA LEU A 88 2.69 -13.52 10.09
C LEU A 88 4.16 -13.25 10.39
N LYS A 89 4.46 -12.18 11.16
CA LYS A 89 5.82 -11.86 11.60
C LYS A 89 6.44 -12.98 12.44
N SER A 90 5.67 -13.60 13.33
CA SER A 90 6.19 -14.68 14.18
C SER A 90 6.49 -15.98 13.41
N HIS A 91 5.76 -16.25 12.31
CA HIS A 91 5.97 -17.42 11.46
C HIS A 91 6.96 -17.18 10.31
N HIS A 92 7.09 -15.93 9.85
CA HIS A 92 7.97 -15.52 8.75
C HIS A 92 8.78 -14.27 9.14
N PRO A 93 9.93 -14.43 9.82
CA PRO A 93 10.72 -13.32 10.34
C PRO A 93 11.55 -12.57 9.28
N ALA A 94 11.47 -12.96 8.01
CA ALA A 94 12.12 -12.26 6.91
C ALA A 94 11.16 -11.21 6.31
N PRO A 95 11.65 -10.05 5.86
CA PRO A 95 10.80 -9.06 5.20
C PRO A 95 10.11 -9.66 3.97
N PHE A 96 8.80 -9.45 3.88
CA PHE A 96 8.06 -9.70 2.65
C PHE A 96 8.52 -8.68 1.60
N VAL A 97 9.29 -9.15 0.62
CA VAL A 97 9.67 -8.36 -0.56
C VAL A 97 8.55 -8.42 -1.59
#